data_AF-A0A820GP05-F1
#
_entry.id   AF-A0A820GP05-F1
#
_cell.length_a   1.000
_cell.length_b   1.000
_cell.length_c   1.000
_cell.angle_alpha   90.00
_cell.angle_beta   90.00
_cell.angle_gamma   90.00
#
_symmetry.space_group_name_H-M   'P 1'
#
loop_
_entity.id
_entity.type
_entity.pdbx_description
1 polymer ?
#
loop_
_entity_poly.entity_id
_entity_poly.type
_entity_poly.pdbx_seq_one_letter_code
_entity_poly.pdbx_strand_id
1 'polypeptide(L)'
;GELIFEEQPLVLAQFEWNKLYKYSACEYCLYPLESCEQNVRRLCQDTSIVIQHPECDPNQTISQRIVRCPQCNEMYCSTKCYQQAMTNYHSILCQSTENEKKDQLIRHIIDLWRSAHPPPETTSITLVLKLMAMLKNSNNRLLLLQELQKFSQGVQSENQKFYHKLLRKEFQSQVEQLRYALEQFNEQYMQIPEFKWFLTSDGFRQLLALLGRNQQGIGTSSLAIWVKNCENLSKTQETTAAAGAAGSDISQFIDAIYTKIDDVSGEFIDCEGSGLFKLQSC
;
A
#
# COMPACT_ATOMS: atom_id res chain seq x y z
N GLY A 1 -12.23 -14.57 15.46
CA GLY A 1 -13.10 -13.43 15.80
C GLY A 1 -14.30 -13.44 14.87
N GLU A 2 -15.41 -12.84 15.29
CA GLU A 2 -16.58 -12.57 14.43
C GLU A 2 -16.30 -11.33 13.58
N LEU A 3 -16.69 -11.35 12.30
CA LEU A 3 -16.55 -10.22 11.39
C LEU A 3 -17.61 -9.17 11.72
N ILE A 4 -17.20 -8.00 12.22
CA ILE A 4 -18.12 -6.92 12.63
C ILE A 4 -18.56 -6.08 11.43
N PHE A 5 -17.63 -5.68 10.56
CA PHE A 5 -17.92 -4.99 9.29
C PHE A 5 -16.74 -5.10 8.33
N GLU A 6 -17.00 -4.80 7.05
CA GLU A 6 -15.98 -4.67 6.00
C GLU A 6 -16.05 -3.26 5.40
N GLU A 7 -14.89 -2.68 5.10
CA GLU A 7 -14.79 -1.38 4.46
C GLU A 7 -13.70 -1.39 3.38
N GLN A 8 -13.96 -0.68 2.28
CA GLN A 8 -12.94 -0.36 1.28
C GLN A 8 -12.32 1.01 1.62
N PRO A 9 -10.98 1.14 1.61
CA PRO A 9 -10.35 2.42 1.87
C PRO A 9 -10.77 3.44 0.82
N LEU A 10 -10.93 4.69 1.23
CA LEU A 10 -11.13 5.83 0.33
C LEU A 10 -9.97 5.94 -0.67
N VAL A 11 -8.76 5.75 -0.16
CA VAL A 11 -7.51 5.74 -0.92
C VAL A 11 -6.50 4.87 -0.18
N LEU A 12 -5.67 4.14 -0.93
CA LEU A 12 -4.54 3.40 -0.38
C LEU A 12 -3.29 3.57 -1.24
N ALA A 13 -2.13 3.30 -0.66
CA ALA A 13 -0.86 3.28 -1.36
C ALA A 13 0.10 2.28 -0.70
N GLN A 14 0.86 1.58 -1.54
CA GLN A 14 1.99 0.76 -1.08
C GLN A 14 3.07 1.69 -0.55
N PHE A 15 3.81 1.23 0.45
CA PHE A 15 4.97 1.95 0.96
C PHE A 15 6.05 2.10 -0.12
N GLU A 16 6.69 3.26 -0.16
CA GLU A 16 7.68 3.59 -1.20
C GLU A 16 8.94 2.73 -1.08
N TRP A 17 9.29 2.32 0.14
CA TRP A 17 10.35 1.33 0.35
C TRP A 17 9.94 -0.06 -0.09
N ASN A 18 8.70 -0.49 0.20
CA ASN A 18 8.17 -1.78 -0.23
C ASN A 18 8.16 -1.88 -1.78
N LYS A 19 7.76 -0.80 -2.48
CA LYS A 19 7.91 -0.67 -3.94
C LYS A 19 9.36 -0.73 -4.42
N LEU A 20 10.27 -0.01 -3.76
CA LEU A 20 11.68 0.02 -4.14
C LEU A 20 12.33 -1.38 -4.04
N TYR A 21 12.00 -2.13 -2.99
CA TYR A 21 12.42 -3.51 -2.74
C TYR A 21 11.62 -4.56 -3.51
N LYS A 22 10.83 -4.15 -4.52
CA LYS A 22 10.19 -5.03 -5.51
C LYS A 22 9.10 -5.95 -4.96
N TYR A 23 8.47 -5.58 -3.85
CA TYR A 23 7.23 -6.23 -3.44
C TYR A 23 6.15 -5.93 -4.47
N SER A 24 5.59 -6.99 -5.05
CA SER A 24 4.66 -6.89 -6.16
C SER A 24 3.22 -6.94 -5.65
N ALA A 25 2.56 -5.78 -5.63
CA ALA A 25 1.19 -5.64 -5.16
C ALA A 25 0.32 -4.91 -6.20
N CYS A 26 -0.98 -5.17 -6.18
CA CYS A 26 -1.92 -4.43 -6.99
C CYS A 26 -1.91 -2.96 -6.57
N GLU A 27 -1.69 -2.07 -7.53
CA GLU A 27 -1.56 -0.63 -7.24
C GLU A 27 -2.85 -0.02 -6.65
N TYR A 28 -4.00 -0.62 -6.95
CA TYR A 28 -5.32 -0.17 -6.48
C TYR A 28 -5.73 -0.75 -5.12
N CYS A 29 -5.48 -2.04 -4.85
CA CYS A 29 -6.02 -2.73 -3.67
C CYS A 29 -4.97 -3.40 -2.77
N LEU A 30 -3.67 -3.27 -3.08
CA LEU A 30 -2.55 -3.94 -2.38
C LEU A 30 -2.61 -5.47 -2.35
N TYR A 31 -3.48 -6.10 -3.16
CA TYR A 31 -3.48 -7.55 -3.28
C TYR A 31 -2.14 -8.06 -3.82
N PRO A 32 -1.51 -9.09 -3.22
CA PRO A 32 -0.20 -9.57 -3.63
C PRO A 32 -0.28 -10.18 -5.03
N LEU A 33 0.68 -9.85 -5.89
CA LEU A 33 0.72 -10.28 -7.29
C LEU A 33 1.74 -11.40 -7.56
N GLU A 34 2.35 -11.93 -6.51
CA GLU A 34 3.20 -13.12 -6.54
C GLU A 34 2.37 -14.36 -6.17
N SER A 35 2.65 -15.50 -6.79
CA SER A 35 2.26 -16.79 -6.21
C SER A 35 2.93 -16.98 -4.85
N CYS A 36 2.41 -17.87 -4.00
CA CYS A 36 3.06 -18.22 -2.73
C CYS A 36 4.50 -18.70 -2.98
N GLU A 37 4.69 -19.56 -4.00
CA GLU A 37 6.01 -20.07 -4.35
C GLU A 37 6.98 -18.96 -4.79
N GLN A 38 6.53 -18.03 -5.65
CA GLN A 38 7.34 -16.88 -6.06
C GLN A 38 7.73 -16.01 -4.87
N ASN A 39 6.76 -15.76 -3.98
CA ASN A 39 6.95 -14.98 -2.76
C ASN A 39 7.99 -15.63 -1.83
N VAL A 40 7.85 -16.93 -1.54
CA VAL A 40 8.81 -17.68 -0.70
C VAL A 40 10.19 -17.72 -1.33
N ARG A 41 10.30 -18.01 -2.64
CA ARG A 41 11.61 -18.02 -3.33
C ARG A 41 12.32 -16.68 -3.23
N ARG A 42 11.58 -15.57 -3.35
CA ARG A 42 12.12 -14.21 -3.21
C ARG A 42 12.58 -13.96 -1.78
N LEU A 43 11.73 -14.21 -0.79
CA LEU A 43 12.00 -13.95 0.62
C LEU A 43 13.15 -14.82 1.17
N CYS A 44 13.28 -16.04 0.69
CA CYS A 44 14.37 -16.96 1.05
C CYS A 44 15.62 -16.82 0.17
N GLN A 45 15.57 -16.00 -0.89
CA GLN A 45 16.59 -15.92 -1.95
C GLN A 45 17.01 -17.30 -2.50
N ASP A 46 16.03 -18.19 -2.68
CA ASP A 46 16.28 -19.57 -3.08
C ASP A 46 15.25 -20.03 -4.10
N THR A 47 15.68 -20.19 -5.35
CA THR A 47 14.82 -20.62 -6.45
C THR A 47 14.50 -22.11 -6.45
N SER A 48 15.16 -22.91 -5.61
CA SER A 48 14.95 -24.36 -5.53
C SER A 48 13.75 -24.76 -4.69
N ILE A 49 13.23 -23.84 -3.87
CA ILE A 49 12.05 -24.10 -3.02
C ILE A 49 10.83 -24.38 -3.90
N VAL A 50 10.13 -25.46 -3.57
CA VAL A 50 8.82 -25.83 -4.13
C VAL A 50 7.85 -25.94 -2.97
N ILE A 51 6.73 -25.23 -3.05
CA ILE A 51 5.74 -25.27 -1.96
C ILE A 51 4.99 -26.60 -1.98
N GLN A 52 4.68 -27.12 -0.79
CA GLN A 52 3.72 -28.21 -0.66
C GLN A 52 2.29 -27.68 -0.92
N HIS A 53 1.35 -28.55 -1.27
CA HIS A 53 -0.05 -28.19 -1.50
C HIS A 53 -0.25 -26.92 -2.37
N PRO A 54 0.25 -26.88 -3.62
CA PRO A 54 0.11 -25.71 -4.49
C PRO A 54 -1.36 -25.34 -4.79
N GLU A 55 -2.29 -26.28 -4.62
CA GLU A 55 -3.74 -26.05 -4.66
C GLU A 55 -4.25 -25.12 -3.55
N CYS A 56 -3.51 -24.96 -2.45
CA CYS A 56 -3.82 -24.01 -1.38
C CYS A 56 -3.38 -22.58 -1.71
N ASP A 57 -2.62 -22.35 -2.77
CA ASP A 57 -2.15 -21.03 -3.16
C ASP A 57 -3.26 -20.24 -3.87
N PRO A 58 -3.78 -19.14 -3.28
CA PRO A 58 -4.81 -18.32 -3.92
C PRO A 58 -4.34 -17.67 -5.23
N ASN A 59 -3.02 -17.57 -5.40
CA ASN A 59 -2.33 -16.88 -6.48
C ASN A 59 -1.68 -17.81 -7.49
N GLN A 60 -1.97 -19.11 -7.45
CA GLN A 60 -1.41 -20.08 -8.38
C GLN A 60 -1.54 -19.65 -9.86
N THR A 61 -2.67 -19.01 -10.21
CA THR A 61 -2.94 -18.50 -11.56
C THR A 61 -2.97 -16.97 -11.65
N ILE A 62 -2.36 -16.24 -10.70
CA ILE A 62 -2.46 -14.76 -10.65
C ILE A 62 -1.89 -14.12 -11.92
N SER A 63 -0.83 -14.70 -12.49
CA SER A 63 -0.16 -14.24 -13.71
C SER A 63 -1.10 -14.12 -14.91
N GLN A 64 -2.16 -14.93 -14.97
CA GLN A 64 -3.16 -14.91 -16.04
C GLN A 64 -4.17 -13.77 -15.90
N ARG A 65 -4.29 -13.18 -14.69
CA ARG A 65 -5.27 -12.14 -14.36
C ARG A 65 -4.64 -10.74 -14.23
N ILE A 66 -3.32 -10.67 -14.08
CA ILE A 66 -2.60 -9.39 -13.95
C ILE A 66 -2.85 -8.54 -15.19
N VAL A 67 -3.34 -7.34 -14.96
CA VAL A 67 -3.47 -6.29 -15.96
C VAL A 67 -2.35 -5.28 -15.75
N ARG A 68 -1.70 -4.87 -16.84
CA ARG A 68 -0.66 -3.83 -16.82
C ARG A 68 -1.17 -2.60 -17.53
N CYS A 69 -0.88 -1.42 -16.97
CA CYS A 69 -1.07 -0.18 -17.69
C CYS A 69 -0.18 -0.20 -18.95
N PRO A 70 -0.72 0.03 -20.16
CA PRO A 70 0.07 -0.03 -21.39
C PRO A 70 1.10 1.11 -21.50
N GLN A 71 0.99 2.15 -20.66
CA GLN A 71 1.86 3.33 -20.70
C GLN A 71 3.01 3.24 -19.69
N CYS A 72 2.70 2.95 -18.43
CA CYS A 72 3.69 2.96 -17.34
C CYS A 72 4.00 1.56 -16.77
N ASN A 73 3.37 0.51 -17.30
CA ASN A 73 3.54 -0.88 -16.88
C ASN A 73 3.14 -1.21 -15.43
N GLU A 74 2.50 -0.27 -14.72
CA GLU A 74 1.95 -0.48 -13.38
C GLU A 74 0.93 -1.63 -13.34
N MET A 75 0.94 -2.42 -12.27
CA MET A 75 0.24 -3.71 -12.22
C MET A 75 -1.04 -3.70 -11.36
N TYR A 76 -2.04 -4.43 -11.84
CA TYR A 76 -3.35 -4.58 -11.20
C TYR A 76 -3.75 -6.05 -11.17
N CYS A 77 -4.37 -6.50 -10.08
CA CYS A 77 -4.81 -7.90 -9.96
C CYS A 77 -5.98 -8.27 -10.88
N SER A 78 -6.65 -7.27 -11.47
CA SER A 78 -7.80 -7.46 -12.35
C SER A 78 -8.08 -6.24 -13.22
N THR A 79 -8.85 -6.44 -14.30
CA THR A 79 -9.39 -5.35 -15.14
C THR A 79 -10.24 -4.36 -14.33
N LYS A 80 -11.00 -4.85 -13.34
CA LYS A 80 -11.81 -4.01 -12.46
C LYS A 80 -10.94 -3.03 -11.67
N CYS A 81 -9.87 -3.53 -11.05
CA CYS A 81 -8.93 -2.67 -10.30
C CYS A 81 -8.24 -1.65 -11.21
N TYR A 82 -7.82 -2.07 -12.42
CA TYR A 82 -7.25 -1.15 -13.41
C TYR A 82 -8.24 -0.04 -13.78
N GLN A 83 -9.48 -0.40 -14.13
CA GLN A 83 -10.51 0.57 -14.51
C GLN A 83 -10.83 1.55 -13.37
N GLN A 84 -10.98 1.04 -12.14
CA GLN A 84 -11.23 1.89 -10.98
C GLN A 84 -10.05 2.86 -10.72
N ALA A 85 -8.81 2.39 -10.81
CA ALA A 85 -7.63 3.24 -10.71
C ALA A 85 -7.62 4.31 -11.81
N MET A 86 -7.86 3.92 -13.08
CA MET A 86 -7.92 4.82 -14.23
C MET A 86 -8.94 5.94 -14.05
N THR A 87 -10.15 5.61 -13.59
CA THR A 87 -11.21 6.58 -13.31
C THR A 87 -10.84 7.50 -12.15
N ASN A 88 -10.28 6.95 -11.07
CA ASN A 88 -10.11 7.71 -9.83
C ASN A 88 -8.87 8.60 -9.84
N TYR A 89 -7.70 8.09 -10.25
CA TYR A 89 -6.44 8.82 -10.12
C TYR A 89 -5.38 8.49 -11.18
N HIS A 90 -5.33 7.26 -11.70
CA HIS A 90 -4.21 6.80 -12.50
C HIS A 90 -4.15 7.52 -13.85
N SER A 91 -5.27 7.90 -14.47
CA SER A 91 -5.28 8.70 -15.69
C SER A 91 -4.48 10.01 -15.58
N ILE A 92 -4.41 10.61 -14.39
CA ILE A 92 -3.61 11.82 -14.14
C ILE A 92 -2.18 11.47 -13.75
N LEU A 93 -2.00 10.48 -12.86
CA LEU A 93 -0.71 10.14 -12.26
C LEU A 93 0.14 9.20 -13.13
N CYS A 94 -0.42 8.63 -14.20
CA CYS A 94 0.27 7.70 -15.08
C CYS A 94 1.58 8.32 -15.58
N GLN A 95 2.68 7.59 -15.38
CA GLN A 95 4.00 7.99 -15.86
C GLN A 95 4.19 7.50 -17.29
N SER A 96 3.67 8.28 -18.25
CA SER A 96 3.79 8.01 -19.68
C SER A 96 4.87 8.89 -20.30
N THR A 97 5.45 8.44 -21.41
CA THR A 97 6.45 9.24 -22.16
C THR A 97 5.91 10.56 -22.72
N GLU A 98 4.61 10.83 -22.59
CA GLU A 98 3.96 12.04 -23.09
C GLU A 98 4.28 13.28 -22.26
N ASN A 99 4.58 13.14 -20.96
CA ASN A 99 4.87 14.28 -20.09
C ASN A 99 6.01 14.00 -19.11
N GLU A 100 7.22 13.87 -19.66
CA GLU A 100 8.42 13.54 -18.90
C GLU A 100 8.68 14.48 -17.72
N LYS A 101 8.38 15.78 -17.85
CA LYS A 101 8.58 16.76 -16.76
C LYS A 101 7.66 16.48 -15.57
N LYS A 102 6.40 16.12 -15.81
CA LYS A 102 5.45 15.70 -14.77
C LYS A 102 6.00 14.47 -14.04
N ASP A 103 6.49 13.50 -14.80
CA ASP A 103 6.99 12.24 -14.26
C ASP A 103 8.29 12.40 -13.49
N GLN A 104 9.18 13.31 -13.93
CA GLN A 104 10.36 13.72 -13.18
C GLN A 104 9.97 14.38 -11.85
N LEU A 105 8.94 15.23 -11.84
CA LEU A 105 8.46 15.87 -10.61
C LEU A 105 7.81 14.86 -9.64
N ILE A 106 7.01 13.92 -10.13
CA ILE A 106 6.45 12.84 -9.30
C ILE A 106 7.57 11.99 -8.69
N ARG A 107 8.58 11.60 -9.49
CA ARG A 107 9.74 10.86 -8.99
C ARG A 107 10.51 11.66 -7.93
N HIS A 108 10.71 12.94 -8.15
CA HIS A 108 11.37 13.83 -7.19
C HIS A 108 10.61 13.91 -5.86
N ILE A 109 9.28 14.01 -5.89
CA ILE A 109 8.42 13.99 -4.68
C ILE A 109 8.62 12.67 -3.90
N ILE A 110 8.64 11.54 -4.60
CA ILE A 110 8.85 10.22 -3.99
C ILE A 110 10.27 10.09 -3.41
N ASP A 111 11.28 10.61 -4.10
CA ASP A 111 12.67 10.62 -3.61
C ASP A 111 12.82 11.47 -2.34
N LEU A 112 12.22 12.67 -2.32
CA LEU A 112 12.17 13.52 -1.14
C LEU A 112 11.48 12.81 0.03
N TRP A 113 10.36 12.11 -0.23
CA TRP A 113 9.67 11.31 0.78
C TRP A 113 10.57 10.24 1.39
N ARG A 114 11.22 9.41 0.56
CA ARG A 114 12.14 8.37 1.05
C ARG A 114 13.31 8.95 1.86
N SER A 115 13.81 10.12 1.48
CA SER A 115 14.88 10.80 2.22
C SER A 115 14.42 11.31 3.60
N ALA A 116 13.14 11.65 3.74
CA ALA A 116 12.55 12.13 4.99
C ALA A 116 12.02 10.99 5.87
N HIS A 117 11.63 9.86 5.26
CA HIS A 117 10.94 8.77 5.93
C HIS A 117 11.67 7.42 5.73
N PRO A 118 12.82 7.20 6.39
CA PRO A 118 13.50 5.91 6.34
C PRO A 118 12.66 4.82 7.03
N PRO A 119 12.85 3.53 6.69
CA PRO A 119 12.11 2.42 7.29
C PRO A 119 12.20 2.38 8.84
N PRO A 120 11.22 1.76 9.52
CA PRO A 120 9.95 1.28 8.98
C PRO A 120 9.07 2.46 8.52
N GLU A 121 8.43 2.27 7.36
CA GLU A 121 7.51 3.27 6.79
C GLU A 121 6.15 3.15 7.49
N THR A 122 5.47 4.28 7.68
CA THR A 122 4.24 4.34 8.49
C THR A 122 3.11 5.04 7.75
N THR A 123 3.32 5.42 6.49
CA THR A 123 2.37 6.05 5.57
C THR A 123 3.11 6.26 4.24
N SER A 124 2.43 6.62 3.15
CA SER A 124 3.07 6.91 1.86
C SER A 124 2.63 8.27 1.31
N ILE A 125 3.57 9.03 0.75
CA ILE A 125 3.28 10.28 0.01
C ILE A 125 2.36 10.05 -1.19
N THR A 126 2.36 8.84 -1.74
CA THR A 126 1.49 8.48 -2.86
C THR A 126 0.00 8.59 -2.48
N LEU A 127 -0.35 8.49 -1.18
CA LEU A 127 -1.71 8.83 -0.72
C LEU A 127 -2.09 10.28 -1.07
N VAL A 128 -1.18 11.24 -0.85
CA VAL A 128 -1.41 12.65 -1.18
C VAL A 128 -1.57 12.83 -2.68
N LEU A 129 -0.68 12.24 -3.47
CA LEU A 129 -0.74 12.32 -4.94
C LEU A 129 -2.07 11.76 -5.46
N LYS A 130 -2.50 10.60 -4.95
CA LYS A 130 -3.80 9.99 -5.29
C LYS A 130 -4.98 10.87 -4.88
N LEU A 131 -4.97 11.43 -3.67
CA LEU A 131 -6.02 12.35 -3.22
C LEU A 131 -6.13 13.59 -4.11
N MET A 132 -5.01 14.19 -4.47
CA MET A 132 -4.98 15.31 -5.42
C MET A 132 -5.57 14.88 -6.78
N ALA A 133 -5.18 13.72 -7.30
CA ALA A 133 -5.70 13.20 -8.56
C ALA A 133 -7.21 12.90 -8.51
N MET A 134 -7.69 12.31 -7.40
CA MET A 134 -9.11 12.08 -7.16
C MET A 134 -9.89 13.40 -7.08
N LEU A 135 -9.37 14.42 -6.40
CA LEU A 135 -9.98 15.76 -6.37
C LEU A 135 -10.05 16.39 -7.76
N LYS A 136 -9.01 16.22 -8.57
CA LYS A 136 -8.99 16.75 -9.93
C LYS A 136 -10.02 16.04 -10.82
N ASN A 137 -10.10 14.71 -10.76
CA ASN A 137 -11.02 13.88 -11.56
C ASN A 137 -12.47 13.86 -11.06
N SER A 138 -12.72 14.22 -9.79
CA SER A 138 -14.06 14.13 -9.21
C SER A 138 -14.99 15.21 -9.75
N ASN A 139 -16.16 14.79 -10.23
CA ASN A 139 -17.29 15.68 -10.55
C ASN A 139 -17.93 16.27 -9.28
N ASN A 140 -17.67 15.70 -8.10
CA ASN A 140 -18.17 16.16 -6.81
C ASN A 140 -17.02 16.36 -5.83
N ARG A 141 -16.19 17.37 -6.10
CA ARG A 141 -15.04 17.75 -5.27
C ARG A 141 -15.44 18.08 -3.83
N LEU A 142 -16.59 18.71 -3.66
CA LEU A 142 -17.10 19.12 -2.35
C LEU A 142 -17.31 17.91 -1.45
N LEU A 143 -17.90 16.83 -1.95
CA LEU A 143 -18.10 15.61 -1.17
C LEU A 143 -16.76 14.99 -0.74
N LEU A 144 -15.78 14.89 -1.65
CA LEU A 144 -14.45 14.37 -1.30
C LEU A 144 -13.74 15.25 -0.27
N LEU A 145 -13.85 16.57 -0.38
CA LEU A 145 -13.33 17.51 0.61
C LEU A 145 -14.03 17.37 1.96
N GLN A 146 -15.35 17.17 1.97
CA GLN A 146 -16.10 16.90 3.21
C GLN A 146 -15.66 15.61 3.87
N GLU A 147 -15.41 14.54 3.10
CA GLU A 147 -14.83 13.30 3.65
C GLU A 147 -13.43 13.55 4.22
N LEU A 148 -12.59 14.32 3.52
CA LEU A 148 -11.26 14.69 4.03
C LEU A 148 -11.32 15.55 5.31
N GLN A 149 -12.33 16.41 5.43
CA GLN A 149 -12.57 17.21 6.63
C GLN A 149 -13.01 16.36 7.83
N LYS A 150 -13.69 15.23 7.63
CA LYS A 150 -14.06 14.36 8.77
C LYS A 150 -12.81 13.82 9.48
N PHE A 151 -11.76 13.49 8.73
CA PHE A 151 -10.47 13.10 9.30
C PHE A 151 -9.80 14.21 10.14
N SER A 152 -10.21 15.48 9.98
CA SER A 152 -9.64 16.61 10.72
C SER A 152 -10.41 17.00 11.98
N GLN A 153 -11.66 16.56 12.13
CA GLN A 153 -12.49 16.91 13.30
C GLN A 153 -11.95 16.32 14.61
N GLY A 154 -11.22 15.19 14.56
CA GLY A 154 -10.54 14.59 15.71
C GLY A 154 -9.17 15.20 16.07
N VAL A 155 -8.65 16.15 15.28
CA VAL A 155 -7.31 16.74 15.50
C VAL A 155 -7.34 17.87 16.53
N GLN A 156 -8.52 18.46 16.79
CA GLN A 156 -8.63 19.65 17.65
C GLN A 156 -8.74 19.37 19.16
N SER A 157 -9.07 18.15 19.59
CA SER A 157 -9.49 17.92 20.98
C SER A 157 -8.41 17.36 21.93
N GLU A 158 -7.37 16.68 21.45
CA GLU A 158 -6.40 16.03 22.35
C GLU A 158 -4.96 16.20 21.89
N ASN A 159 -4.22 17.05 22.62
CA ASN A 159 -2.77 17.15 22.63
C ASN A 159 -2.08 17.18 21.24
N GLN A 160 -1.65 18.37 20.85
CA GLN A 160 -0.65 18.67 19.79
C GLN A 160 0.74 18.01 20.02
N LYS A 161 0.79 16.81 20.63
CA LYS A 161 1.98 16.02 20.94
C LYS A 161 2.10 14.74 20.11
N PHE A 162 1.20 14.49 19.16
CA PHE A 162 1.41 13.44 18.16
C PHE A 162 2.27 13.99 17.02
N TYR A 163 3.58 14.00 17.27
CA TYR A 163 4.56 14.24 16.23
C TYR A 163 4.64 12.99 15.37
N HIS A 164 3.97 12.98 14.22
CA HIS A 164 4.37 12.07 13.13
C HIS A 164 5.89 12.13 12.99
N LYS A 165 6.58 11.01 12.71
CA LYS A 165 8.06 10.96 12.63
C LYS A 165 8.64 12.11 11.81
N LEU A 166 7.94 12.48 10.73
CA LEU A 166 8.29 13.59 9.82
C LEU A 166 8.15 14.99 10.41
N LEU A 167 7.38 15.19 11.47
CA LEU A 167 7.21 16.50 12.13
C LEU A 167 8.33 16.80 13.14
N ARG A 168 9.32 15.92 13.29
CA ARG A 168 10.51 16.17 14.11
C ARG A 168 11.42 17.21 13.45
N LYS A 169 12.13 17.98 14.27
CA LYS A 169 13.01 19.08 13.81
C LYS A 169 14.06 18.64 12.79
N GLU A 170 14.56 17.41 12.91
CA GLU A 170 15.57 16.82 12.03
C GLU A 170 15.10 16.66 10.57
N PHE A 171 13.80 16.56 10.32
CA PHE A 171 13.22 16.40 8.98
C PHE A 171 12.59 17.68 8.43
N GLN A 172 12.70 18.81 9.14
CA GLN A 172 12.01 20.05 8.77
C GLN A 172 12.41 20.55 7.38
N SER A 173 13.68 20.42 7.00
CA SER A 173 14.15 20.82 5.66
C SER A 173 13.53 19.95 4.57
N GLN A 174 13.50 18.63 4.76
CA GLN A 174 12.98 17.67 3.81
C GLN A 174 11.46 17.80 3.66
N VAL A 175 10.74 18.01 4.78
CA VAL A 175 9.29 18.29 4.77
C VAL A 175 8.99 19.55 3.96
N GLU A 176 9.82 20.59 4.07
CA GLU A 176 9.56 21.84 3.35
C GLU A 176 9.92 21.75 1.87
N GLN A 177 10.97 20.99 1.52
CA GLN A 177 11.24 20.64 0.12
C GLN A 177 10.11 19.83 -0.49
N LEU A 178 9.57 18.87 0.27
CA LEU A 178 8.44 18.05 -0.14
C LEU A 178 7.18 18.88 -0.37
N ARG A 179 6.88 19.82 0.54
CA ARG A 179 5.78 20.79 0.40
C ARG A 179 5.93 21.60 -0.89
N TYR A 180 7.11 22.15 -1.13
CA TYR A 180 7.38 22.97 -2.32
C TYR A 180 7.25 22.16 -3.61
N ALA A 181 7.72 20.91 -3.63
CA ALA A 181 7.56 20.03 -4.79
C ALA A 181 6.08 19.70 -5.06
N LEU A 182 5.28 19.47 -4.03
CA LEU A 182 3.82 19.29 -4.16
C LEU A 182 3.11 20.57 -4.61
N GLU A 183 3.57 21.73 -4.15
CA GLU A 183 3.06 23.03 -4.57
C GLU A 183 3.30 23.25 -6.07
N GLN A 184 4.53 23.03 -6.54
CA GLN A 184 4.87 23.06 -7.97
C GLN A 184 4.03 22.07 -8.78
N PHE A 185 3.83 20.85 -8.26
CA PHE A 185 3.00 19.85 -8.92
C PHE A 185 1.54 20.32 -9.04
N ASN A 186 1.01 20.96 -7.99
CA ASN A 186 -0.31 21.54 -8.04
C ASN A 186 -0.40 22.67 -9.06
N GLU A 187 0.52 23.62 -9.06
CA GLU A 187 0.48 24.78 -9.96
C GLU A 187 0.59 24.38 -11.43
N GLN A 188 1.51 23.48 -11.76
CA GLN A 188 1.82 23.14 -13.14
C GLN A 188 0.85 22.11 -13.73
N TYR A 189 0.40 21.15 -12.92
CA TYR A 189 -0.31 19.98 -13.43
C TYR A 189 -1.71 19.81 -12.85
N MET A 190 -1.93 20.06 -11.56
CA MET A 190 -3.21 19.69 -10.93
C MET A 190 -4.25 20.80 -10.95
N GLN A 191 -3.81 22.03 -10.68
CA GLN A 191 -4.59 23.27 -10.60
C GLN A 191 -5.83 23.13 -9.71
N ILE A 192 -5.65 22.62 -8.48
CA ILE A 192 -6.72 22.40 -7.51
C ILE A 192 -6.71 23.55 -6.50
N PRO A 193 -7.62 24.55 -6.59
CA PRO A 193 -7.64 25.68 -5.67
C PRO A 193 -7.87 25.28 -4.22
N GLU A 194 -8.73 24.28 -3.99
CA GLU A 194 -9.11 23.81 -2.66
C GLU A 194 -7.95 23.12 -1.93
N PHE A 195 -6.96 22.62 -2.68
CA PHE A 195 -5.78 21.99 -2.10
C PHE A 195 -4.70 23.00 -1.68
N LYS A 196 -4.78 24.27 -2.12
CA LYS A 196 -3.76 25.29 -1.81
C LYS A 196 -3.55 25.52 -0.32
N TRP A 197 -4.60 25.39 0.49
CA TRP A 197 -4.46 25.52 1.95
C TRP A 197 -3.49 24.49 2.52
N PHE A 198 -3.57 23.23 2.08
CA PHE A 198 -2.66 22.15 2.49
C PHE A 198 -1.23 22.33 2.00
N LEU A 199 -0.99 23.28 1.08
CA LEU A 199 0.33 23.58 0.54
C LEU A 199 1.01 24.77 1.24
N THR A 200 0.35 25.39 2.22
CA THR A 200 1.02 26.31 3.17
C THR A 200 1.86 25.52 4.17
N SER A 201 2.86 26.15 4.82
CA SER A 201 3.71 25.42 5.80
C SER A 201 2.88 24.79 6.94
N ASP A 202 1.91 25.52 7.48
CA ASP A 202 1.02 25.03 8.53
C ASP A 202 0.02 23.99 8.00
N GLY A 203 -0.58 24.25 6.83
CA GLY A 203 -1.51 23.32 6.20
C GLY A 203 -0.87 22.00 5.83
N PHE A 204 0.40 22.00 5.41
CA PHE A 204 1.12 20.78 5.07
C PHE A 204 1.47 19.94 6.30
N ARG A 205 1.86 20.59 7.39
CA ARG A 205 2.05 19.92 8.69
C ARG A 205 0.75 19.29 9.18
N GLN A 206 -0.38 19.99 9.01
CA GLN A 206 -1.70 19.45 9.30
C GLN A 206 -2.03 18.26 8.39
N LEU A 207 -1.74 18.33 7.09
CA LEU A 207 -1.92 17.20 6.17
C LEU A 207 -1.13 15.96 6.61
N LEU A 208 0.15 16.13 6.97
CA LEU A 208 0.97 15.03 7.47
C LEU A 208 0.45 14.46 8.80
N ALA A 209 -0.04 15.31 9.70
CA ALA A 209 -0.67 14.87 10.94
C ALA A 209 -1.97 14.09 10.69
N LEU A 210 -2.79 14.55 9.74
CA LEU A 210 -4.01 13.88 9.31
C LEU A 210 -3.72 12.48 8.77
N LEU A 211 -2.75 12.37 7.87
CA LEU A 211 -2.35 11.07 7.33
C LEU A 211 -1.81 10.19 8.45
N GLY A 212 -0.87 10.70 9.25
CA GLY A 212 -0.24 9.93 10.33
C GLY A 212 -1.21 9.38 11.37
N ARG A 213 -2.30 10.09 11.68
CA ARG A 213 -3.30 9.68 12.67
C ARG A 213 -4.38 8.76 12.09
N ASN A 214 -4.81 9.04 10.87
CA ASN A 214 -6.01 8.42 10.29
C ASN A 214 -5.69 7.28 9.32
N GLN A 215 -4.42 7.10 8.92
CA GLN A 215 -4.05 5.97 8.10
C GLN A 215 -4.02 4.67 8.90
N GLN A 216 -4.43 3.58 8.27
CA GLN A 216 -4.29 2.22 8.79
C GLN A 216 -3.27 1.48 7.95
N GLY A 217 -2.39 0.73 8.62
CA GLY A 217 -1.44 -0.17 7.96
C GLY A 217 -2.16 -1.31 7.27
N ILE A 218 -1.69 -1.66 6.07
CA ILE A 218 -2.19 -2.78 5.27
C ILE A 218 -1.00 -3.68 4.99
N GLY A 219 -1.06 -4.93 5.46
CA GLY A 219 -0.10 -5.99 5.12
C GLY A 219 -0.83 -7.11 4.40
N THR A 220 -0.37 -7.50 3.22
CA THR A 220 -0.92 -8.64 2.46
C THR A 220 0.19 -9.59 2.05
N SER A 221 -0.09 -10.90 2.11
CA SER A 221 0.91 -11.93 1.76
C SER A 221 0.24 -13.16 1.16
N SER A 222 0.77 -13.62 0.03
CA SER A 222 0.35 -14.89 -0.58
C SER A 222 0.75 -16.09 0.28
N LEU A 223 1.91 -16.01 0.95
CA LEU A 223 2.36 -17.01 1.93
C LEU A 223 1.37 -17.13 3.09
N ALA A 224 0.96 -16.02 3.71
CA ALA A 224 0.04 -16.04 4.85
C ALA A 224 -1.32 -16.66 4.48
N ILE A 225 -1.84 -16.37 3.28
CA ILE A 225 -3.09 -16.97 2.80
C ILE A 225 -2.91 -18.46 2.51
N TRP A 226 -1.80 -18.86 1.89
CA TRP A 226 -1.49 -20.27 1.63
C TRP A 226 -1.36 -21.07 2.94
N VAL A 227 -0.64 -20.56 3.95
CA VAL A 227 -0.53 -21.19 5.29
C VAL A 227 -1.91 -21.43 5.88
N LYS A 228 -2.76 -20.39 5.91
CA LYS A 228 -4.13 -20.50 6.42
C LYS A 228 -4.95 -21.55 5.65
N ASN A 229 -4.79 -21.63 4.33
CA ASN A 229 -5.47 -22.62 3.51
C ASN A 229 -4.97 -24.05 3.77
N CYS A 230 -3.66 -24.25 3.96
CA CYS A 230 -3.08 -25.52 4.35
C CYS A 230 -3.59 -25.97 5.72
N GLU A 231 -3.63 -25.08 6.72
CA GLU A 231 -4.19 -25.39 8.05
C GLU A 231 -5.66 -25.85 7.98
N ASN A 232 -6.46 -25.21 7.11
CA ASN A 232 -7.86 -25.59 6.90
C ASN A 232 -7.99 -26.94 6.19
N LEU A 233 -7.09 -27.23 5.24
CA LEU A 233 -7.03 -28.52 4.57
C LEU A 233 -6.72 -29.64 5.57
N SER A 234 -5.71 -29.44 6.43
CA SER A 234 -5.35 -30.41 7.48
C SER A 234 -6.51 -30.70 8.44
N LYS A 235 -7.21 -29.66 8.91
CA LYS A 235 -8.41 -29.80 9.78
C LYS A 235 -9.54 -30.61 9.11
N THR A 236 -9.70 -30.46 7.79
CA THR A 236 -10.72 -31.17 7.02
C THR A 236 -10.34 -32.64 6.82
N GLN A 237 -9.04 -32.93 6.64
CA GLN A 237 -8.53 -34.30 6.48
C GLN A 237 -8.49 -35.09 7.78
N GLU A 238 -8.23 -34.42 8.92
CA GLU A 238 -8.28 -35.05 10.26
C GLU A 238 -9.68 -35.51 10.66
N THR A 239 -10.72 -34.79 10.24
CA THR A 239 -12.11 -35.21 10.46
C THR A 239 -12.51 -36.43 9.60
N THR A 240 -11.73 -36.77 8.57
CA THR A 240 -11.96 -37.92 7.67
C THR A 240 -10.92 -39.03 7.85
N ALA A 241 -10.82 -39.66 9.03
CA ALA A 241 -10.18 -40.97 9.32
C ALA A 241 -8.78 -41.32 8.74
N ALA A 242 -8.07 -40.39 8.10
CA ALA A 242 -6.74 -40.57 7.50
C ALA A 242 -5.73 -39.64 8.18
N ALA A 243 -5.71 -39.64 9.52
CA ALA A 243 -4.87 -38.78 10.32
C ALA A 243 -3.68 -39.58 10.87
N GLY A 244 -2.45 -39.14 10.58
CA GLY A 244 -1.27 -39.69 11.27
C GLY A 244 0.09 -39.24 10.76
N ALA A 245 0.24 -38.86 9.49
CA ALA A 245 1.56 -38.52 8.93
C ALA A 245 1.61 -37.25 8.06
N ALA A 246 0.54 -36.91 7.33
CA ALA A 246 0.56 -35.78 6.39
C ALA A 246 0.51 -34.40 7.06
N GLY A 247 -0.20 -34.24 8.18
CA GLY A 247 -0.34 -32.95 8.88
C GLY A 247 0.92 -32.48 9.63
N SER A 248 1.77 -33.41 10.09
CA SER A 248 3.03 -33.07 10.77
C SER A 248 4.11 -32.61 9.79
N ASP A 249 4.10 -33.11 8.55
CA ASP A 249 5.07 -32.78 7.51
C ASP A 249 4.87 -31.32 7.01
N ILE A 250 3.63 -30.92 6.75
CA ILE A 250 3.32 -29.55 6.29
C ILE A 250 3.64 -28.49 7.35
N SER A 251 3.37 -28.76 8.63
CA SER A 251 3.66 -27.79 9.70
C SER A 251 5.17 -27.58 9.86
N GLN A 252 5.96 -28.67 9.82
CA GLN A 252 7.43 -28.59 9.84
C GLN A 252 7.99 -27.87 8.60
N PHE A 253 7.38 -28.07 7.43
CA PHE A 253 7.74 -27.36 6.22
C PHE A 253 7.46 -25.86 6.32
N ILE A 254 6.31 -25.47 6.88
CA ILE A 254 5.96 -24.06 7.14
C ILE A 254 6.96 -23.42 8.10
N ASP A 255 7.27 -24.10 9.22
CA ASP A 255 8.24 -23.61 10.20
C ASP A 255 9.65 -23.44 9.59
N ALA A 256 10.07 -24.39 8.74
CA ALA A 256 11.34 -24.31 8.03
C ALA A 256 11.38 -23.14 7.05
N ILE A 257 10.27 -22.84 6.35
CA ILE A 257 10.16 -21.65 5.50
C ILE A 257 10.30 -20.38 6.35
N TYR A 258 9.53 -20.24 7.43
CA TYR A 258 9.59 -19.02 8.25
C TYR A 258 10.95 -18.80 8.89
N THR A 259 11.61 -19.88 9.35
CA THR A 259 12.98 -19.81 9.85
C THR A 259 13.94 -19.27 8.78
N LYS A 260 13.84 -19.78 7.56
CA LYS A 260 14.68 -19.31 6.45
C LYS A 260 14.36 -17.87 6.02
N ILE A 261 13.09 -17.47 6.07
CA ILE A 261 12.68 -16.08 5.79
C ILE A 261 13.27 -15.15 6.84
N ASP A 262 13.21 -15.51 8.12
CA ASP A 262 13.78 -14.70 9.21
C ASP A 262 15.29 -14.52 9.03
N ASP A 263 16.01 -15.60 8.69
CA ASP A 263 17.46 -15.58 8.44
C ASP A 263 17.87 -14.67 7.25
N VAL A 264 17.01 -14.53 6.23
CA VAL A 264 17.36 -13.84 4.97
C VAL A 264 16.73 -12.46 4.82
N SER A 265 15.46 -12.33 5.19
CA SER A 265 14.62 -11.14 4.97
C SER A 265 14.08 -10.52 6.27
N GLY A 266 14.22 -11.20 7.42
CA GLY A 266 13.71 -10.75 8.71
C GLY A 266 12.19 -10.51 8.69
N GLU A 267 11.75 -9.43 9.33
CA GLU A 267 10.32 -9.10 9.53
C GLU A 267 9.60 -8.58 8.27
N PHE A 268 10.31 -8.32 7.16
CA PHE A 268 9.72 -7.77 5.93
C PHE A 268 9.17 -8.88 5.04
N ILE A 269 7.97 -9.39 5.36
CA ILE A 269 7.37 -10.53 4.65
C ILE A 269 6.25 -10.05 3.69
N ASP A 270 5.56 -8.98 4.07
CA ASP A 270 4.31 -8.57 3.45
C ASP A 270 4.49 -7.55 2.32
N CYS A 271 3.53 -7.53 1.40
CA CYS A 271 3.24 -6.34 0.62
C CYS A 271 2.59 -5.32 1.55
N GLU A 272 3.36 -4.29 1.92
CA GLU A 272 2.96 -3.32 2.93
C GLU A 272 2.55 -1.99 2.31
N GLY A 273 1.56 -1.37 2.93
CA GLY A 273 1.09 -0.06 2.59
C GLY A 273 0.17 0.52 3.63
N SER A 274 -0.57 1.52 3.21
CA SER A 274 -1.48 2.24 4.08
C SER A 274 -2.71 2.71 3.33
N GLY A 275 -3.81 2.88 4.05
CA GLY A 275 -5.05 3.42 3.51
C GLY A 275 -5.78 4.33 4.49
N LEU A 276 -6.59 5.24 3.94
CA LEU A 276 -7.55 6.03 4.69
C LEU A 276 -8.92 5.36 4.62
N PHE A 277 -9.48 5.00 5.76
CA PHE A 277 -10.76 4.31 5.88
C PHE A 277 -11.80 5.27 6.43
N LYS A 278 -12.94 5.40 5.77
CA LYS A 278 -13.91 6.43 6.11
C LYS A 278 -14.60 6.15 7.44
N LEU A 279 -14.91 4.89 7.75
CA LEU A 279 -15.59 4.51 8.98
C LEU A 279 -14.59 4.22 10.11
N GLN A 280 -13.47 3.57 9.80
CA GLN A 280 -12.48 3.22 10.82
C GLN A 280 -11.61 4.41 11.27
N SER A 281 -11.43 5.41 10.41
CA SER A 281 -10.57 6.56 10.71
C SER A 281 -11.33 7.85 11.06
N CYS A 282 -12.66 7.80 11.22
CA CYS A 282 -13.49 8.94 11.66
C CYS A 282 -14.11 8.69 13.04
#